data_AF-A0A849VFC4-F1
#
_entry.id   AF-A0A849VFC4-F1
#
_cell.length_a   1.000
_cell.length_b   1.000
_cell.length_c   1.000
_cell.angle_alpha   90.00
_cell.angle_beta   90.00
_cell.angle_gamma   90.00
#
_symmetry.space_group_name_H-M   'P 1'
#
loop_
_entity.id
_entity.type
_entity.pdbx_description
1 polymer ?
#
loop_
_entity_poly.entity_id
_entity_poly.type
_entity_poly.pdbx_seq_one_letter_code
_entity_poly.pdbx_strand_id
1 'polypeptide(L)'
;MTSSQSEQLLPPGFDYYPKVMSLSKSILLYDYLCRQLNWQQPSIQVYGKHHLIPRMQCFIADRDVSYSYSKQMLDNTPWPEPLLAMRQRLRQTYGYQFNALLANWYRNGQDKMGWHSDDEAELGTEPCIVSISLGATRKFKIKHKATQQQYEIMLQSGSCLIMHGDSQRDYQHSLPVQAKVSSGRINLTFRTVGQQSTKAYSSAHK
;
A
#
# COMPACT_ATOMS: atom_id res chain seq x y z
N MET A 1 26.93 -20.46 -2.79
CA MET A 1 26.67 -20.33 -1.35
C MET A 1 25.43 -19.46 -1.18
N THR A 2 24.26 -20.10 -1.12
CA THR A 2 22.97 -19.42 -0.92
C THR A 2 22.90 -18.93 0.51
N SER A 3 22.96 -17.61 0.73
CA SER A 3 22.61 -17.06 2.03
C SER A 3 21.13 -17.32 2.28
N SER A 4 20.84 -18.19 3.25
CA SER A 4 19.51 -18.33 3.80
C SER A 4 19.13 -16.99 4.42
N GLN A 5 18.30 -16.20 3.74
CA GLN A 5 17.59 -15.12 4.40
C GLN A 5 16.76 -15.79 5.49
N SER A 6 17.11 -15.53 6.75
CA SER A 6 16.28 -15.85 7.90
C SER A 6 14.85 -15.40 7.58
N GLU A 7 13.88 -16.30 7.68
CA GLU A 7 12.46 -15.93 7.62
C GLU A 7 12.23 -14.82 8.66
N GLN A 8 12.10 -13.60 8.17
CA GLN A 8 11.91 -12.44 9.01
C GLN A 8 10.46 -12.52 9.50
N LEU A 9 10.27 -13.07 10.70
CA LEU A 9 8.95 -13.20 11.33
C LEU A 9 8.29 -11.82 11.41
N LEU A 10 7.26 -11.62 10.60
CA LEU A 10 6.38 -10.48 10.67
C LEU A 10 5.43 -10.61 11.86
N PRO A 11 4.94 -9.49 12.41
CA PRO A 11 3.94 -9.55 13.47
C PRO A 11 2.60 -10.11 12.96
N PRO A 12 1.71 -10.55 13.87
CA PRO A 12 0.35 -10.96 13.52
C PRO A 12 -0.37 -9.92 12.65
N GLY A 13 -1.12 -10.40 11.65
CA GLY A 13 -1.85 -9.54 10.72
C GLY A 13 -1.03 -9.02 9.54
N PHE A 14 0.20 -9.51 9.34
CA PHE A 14 1.06 -9.14 8.20
C PHE A 14 1.60 -10.38 7.47
N ASP A 15 1.17 -10.58 6.22
CA ASP A 15 1.67 -11.64 5.35
C ASP A 15 2.47 -11.05 4.18
N TYR A 16 3.67 -11.58 3.93
CA TYR A 16 4.53 -11.10 2.83
C TYR A 16 4.86 -12.19 1.82
N TYR A 17 4.63 -11.85 0.54
CA TYR A 17 4.89 -12.70 -0.61
C TYR A 17 5.87 -11.98 -1.55
N PRO A 18 7.15 -12.39 -1.59
CA PRO A 18 8.19 -11.65 -2.32
C PRO A 18 8.07 -11.70 -3.84
N LYS A 19 7.34 -12.68 -4.40
CA LYS A 19 7.33 -13.00 -5.84
C LYS A 19 5.92 -13.27 -6.38
N VAL A 20 4.97 -12.37 -6.15
CA VAL A 20 3.63 -12.48 -6.77
C VAL A 20 3.60 -12.03 -8.23
N MET A 21 4.60 -11.26 -8.66
CA MET A 21 4.74 -10.77 -10.03
C MET A 21 6.18 -10.95 -10.51
N SER A 22 6.36 -11.40 -11.76
CA SER A 22 7.68 -11.51 -12.36
C SER A 22 8.32 -10.15 -12.59
N LEU A 23 9.65 -10.08 -12.54
CA LEU A 23 10.39 -8.83 -12.72
C LEU A 23 10.00 -8.09 -14.02
N SER A 24 9.88 -8.81 -15.14
CA SER A 24 9.49 -8.21 -16.43
C SER A 24 8.09 -7.59 -16.38
N LYS A 25 7.12 -8.26 -15.76
CA LYS A 25 5.76 -7.72 -15.59
C LYS A 25 5.78 -6.49 -14.67
N SER A 26 6.58 -6.53 -13.59
CA SER A 26 6.70 -5.42 -12.65
C SER A 26 7.32 -4.18 -13.31
N ILE A 27 8.32 -4.34 -14.18
CA ILE A 27 8.93 -3.23 -14.94
C ILE A 27 7.91 -2.62 -15.90
N LEU A 28 7.26 -3.44 -16.72
CA LEU A 28 6.28 -2.96 -17.69
C LEU A 28 5.12 -2.23 -17.02
N LEU A 29 4.62 -2.76 -15.88
CA LEU A 29 3.56 -2.11 -15.12
C LEU A 29 4.05 -0.81 -14.48
N TYR A 30 5.25 -0.77 -13.89
CA TYR A 30 5.82 0.45 -13.34
C TYR A 30 5.90 1.57 -14.39
N ASP A 31 6.44 1.26 -15.58
CA ASP A 31 6.60 2.23 -16.67
C ASP A 31 5.25 2.70 -17.24
N TYR A 32 4.27 1.80 -17.31
CA TYR A 32 2.91 2.15 -17.69
C TYR A 32 2.29 3.13 -16.68
N LEU A 33 2.34 2.81 -15.39
CA LEU A 33 1.71 3.64 -14.35
C LEU A 33 2.37 5.01 -14.19
N CYS A 34 3.70 5.11 -14.34
CA CYS A 34 4.39 6.40 -14.36
C CYS A 34 3.83 7.36 -15.43
N ARG A 35 3.41 6.82 -16.58
CA ARG A 35 2.94 7.60 -17.73
C ARG A 35 1.42 7.83 -17.75
N GLN A 36 0.66 6.92 -17.16
CA GLN A 36 -0.79 6.86 -17.36
C GLN A 36 -1.61 7.33 -16.16
N LEU A 37 -1.07 7.25 -14.94
CA LEU A 37 -1.81 7.75 -13.77
C LEU A 37 -1.72 9.27 -13.68
N ASN A 38 -2.84 9.89 -13.33
CA ASN A 38 -2.91 11.32 -13.01
C ASN A 38 -2.31 11.56 -11.60
N TRP A 39 -0.98 11.62 -11.52
CA TRP A 39 -0.25 11.79 -10.28
C TRP A 39 -0.43 13.20 -9.70
N GLN A 40 -0.86 13.28 -8.44
CA GLN A 40 -1.03 14.53 -7.70
C GLN A 40 -0.07 14.60 -6.51
N GLN A 41 0.36 15.80 -6.13
CA GLN A 41 1.13 16.05 -4.91
C GLN A 41 0.42 17.12 -4.07
N PRO A 42 -0.61 16.75 -3.30
CA PRO A 42 -1.33 17.72 -2.49
C PRO A 42 -0.46 18.33 -1.39
N SER A 43 -0.88 19.49 -0.91
CA SER A 43 -0.35 20.10 0.31
C SER A 43 -1.21 19.68 1.50
N ILE A 44 -0.54 19.46 2.64
CA ILE A 44 -1.16 19.25 3.95
C ILE A 44 -0.71 20.35 4.90
N GLN A 45 -1.55 20.69 5.86
CA GLN A 45 -1.21 21.62 6.91
C GLN A 45 -0.61 20.86 8.10
N VAL A 46 0.63 21.18 8.46
CA VAL A 46 1.34 20.61 9.61
C VAL A 46 1.89 21.77 10.43
N TYR A 47 1.55 21.84 11.72
CA TYR A 47 1.92 22.95 12.63
C TYR A 47 1.62 24.34 12.04
N GLY A 48 0.46 24.50 11.40
CA GLY A 48 0.02 25.76 10.81
C GLY A 48 0.64 26.08 9.44
N LYS A 49 1.67 25.35 8.99
CA LYS A 49 2.34 25.56 7.70
C LYS A 49 1.89 24.54 6.65
N HIS A 50 1.76 25.00 5.40
CA HIS A 50 1.46 24.13 4.27
C HIS A 50 2.73 23.48 3.74
N HIS A 51 2.73 22.16 3.65
CA HIS A 51 3.82 21.37 3.10
C HIS A 51 3.28 20.41 2.05
N LEU A 52 3.96 20.29 0.91
CA LEU A 52 3.69 19.22 -0.05
C LEU A 52 3.95 17.87 0.62
N ILE A 53 3.05 16.91 0.41
CA ILE A 53 3.33 15.55 0.85
C ILE A 53 4.59 15.02 0.12
N PRO A 54 5.47 14.27 0.80
CA PRO A 54 6.73 13.81 0.23
C PRO A 54 6.53 12.52 -0.59
N ARG A 55 5.61 12.56 -1.56
CA ARG A 55 5.30 11.51 -2.55
C ARG A 55 4.28 12.05 -3.56
N MET A 56 4.14 11.42 -4.71
CA MET A 56 2.94 11.59 -5.53
C MET A 56 1.88 10.55 -5.13
N GLN A 57 0.61 10.86 -5.33
CA GLN A 57 -0.48 9.93 -5.13
C GLN A 57 -1.54 10.02 -6.22
N CYS A 58 -2.27 8.93 -6.44
CA CYS A 58 -3.40 8.85 -7.36
C CYS A 58 -4.43 7.92 -6.72
N PHE A 59 -5.69 8.37 -6.66
CA PHE A 59 -6.79 7.60 -6.09
C PHE A 59 -7.70 7.10 -7.21
N ILE A 60 -8.01 5.81 -7.15
CA ILE A 60 -8.81 5.10 -8.15
C ILE A 60 -9.86 4.33 -7.37
N ALA A 61 -11.14 4.53 -7.69
CA ALA A 61 -12.21 3.81 -7.02
C ALA A 61 -13.38 3.53 -7.95
N ASP A 62 -14.31 2.69 -7.50
CA ASP A 62 -15.60 2.55 -8.17
C ASP A 62 -16.37 3.88 -8.14
N ARG A 63 -17.29 4.09 -9.10
CA ARG A 63 -18.00 5.37 -9.26
C ARG A 63 -18.77 5.79 -8.00
N ASP A 64 -19.30 4.83 -7.26
CA ASP A 64 -20.12 5.07 -6.08
C ASP A 64 -19.31 5.15 -4.79
N VAL A 65 -17.97 5.09 -4.87
CA VAL A 65 -17.07 5.18 -3.72
C VAL A 65 -16.53 6.60 -3.62
N SER A 66 -16.98 7.34 -2.61
CA SER A 66 -16.35 8.58 -2.17
C SER A 66 -15.40 8.28 -1.01
N TYR A 67 -14.13 8.64 -1.13
CA TYR A 67 -13.13 8.45 -0.08
C TYR A 67 -12.55 9.78 0.36
N SER A 68 -12.73 10.11 1.64
CA SER A 68 -12.13 11.29 2.27
C SER A 68 -10.75 10.95 2.84
N TYR A 69 -9.69 11.02 2.03
CA TYR A 69 -8.33 10.99 2.60
C TYR A 69 -7.93 12.40 3.06
N SER A 70 -7.69 12.58 4.36
CA SER A 70 -7.21 13.84 4.93
C SER A 70 -8.09 15.06 4.61
N LYS A 71 -9.42 14.87 4.53
CA LYS A 71 -10.44 15.91 4.21
C LYS A 71 -10.34 16.53 2.81
N GLN A 72 -9.55 15.96 1.90
CA GLN A 72 -9.52 16.37 0.49
C GLN A 72 -10.30 15.35 -0.35
N MET A 73 -11.26 15.84 -1.14
CA MET A 73 -11.91 15.04 -2.18
C MET A 73 -10.86 14.72 -3.25
N LEU A 74 -10.51 13.44 -3.39
CA LEU A 74 -9.61 13.00 -4.46
C LEU A 74 -10.43 12.79 -5.74
N ASP A 75 -9.93 13.26 -6.88
CA ASP A 75 -10.58 13.05 -8.17
C ASP A 75 -10.64 11.55 -8.49
N ASN A 76 -11.84 10.98 -8.54
CA ASN A 76 -12.03 9.57 -8.82
C ASN A 76 -11.65 9.27 -10.28
N THR A 77 -10.48 8.64 -10.47
CA THR A 77 -10.00 8.23 -11.79
C THR A 77 -10.58 6.84 -12.13
N PRO A 78 -11.12 6.61 -13.34
CA PRO A 78 -11.52 5.27 -13.76
C PRO A 78 -10.37 4.26 -13.66
N TRP A 79 -10.69 3.01 -13.35
CA TRP A 79 -9.69 1.94 -13.26
C TRP A 79 -8.96 1.73 -14.60
N PRO A 80 -7.62 1.89 -14.65
CA PRO A 80 -6.84 1.45 -15.80
C PRO A 80 -6.90 -0.07 -15.93
N GLU A 81 -6.95 -0.57 -17.17
CA GLU A 81 -7.11 -2.02 -17.47
C GLU A 81 -6.16 -2.94 -16.67
N PRO A 82 -4.84 -2.66 -16.54
CA PRO A 82 -3.96 -3.52 -15.74
C PRO A 82 -4.34 -3.58 -14.26
N LEU A 83 -4.83 -2.47 -13.69
CA LEU A 83 -5.25 -2.37 -12.29
C LEU A 83 -6.63 -2.98 -12.07
N LEU A 84 -7.53 -2.88 -13.05
CA LEU A 84 -8.82 -3.55 -13.04
C LEU A 84 -8.65 -5.08 -13.03
N ALA A 85 -7.80 -5.62 -13.92
CA ALA A 85 -7.50 -7.05 -13.96
C ALA A 85 -6.83 -7.55 -12.68
N MET A 86 -5.92 -6.75 -12.10
CA MET A 86 -5.30 -7.04 -10.81
C MET A 86 -6.35 -7.08 -9.69
N ARG A 87 -7.22 -6.07 -9.62
CA ARG A 87 -8.33 -6.03 -8.67
C ARG A 87 -9.20 -7.27 -8.76
N GLN A 88 -9.62 -7.67 -9.97
CA GLN A 88 -10.46 -8.86 -10.16
C GLN A 88 -9.81 -10.13 -9.61
N ARG A 89 -8.51 -10.32 -9.84
CA ARG A 89 -7.76 -11.44 -9.25
C ARG A 89 -7.73 -11.38 -7.73
N LEU A 90 -7.42 -10.21 -7.15
CA LEU A 90 -7.43 -10.03 -5.70
C LEU A 90 -8.81 -10.32 -5.10
N ARG A 91 -9.90 -9.91 -5.75
CA ARG A 91 -11.27 -10.20 -5.32
C ARG A 91 -11.55 -11.70 -5.31
N GLN A 92 -11.13 -12.41 -6.37
CA GLN A 92 -11.28 -13.86 -6.46
C GLN A 92 -10.44 -14.60 -5.42
N THR A 93 -9.20 -14.14 -5.19
CA THR A 93 -8.29 -14.74 -4.23
C THR A 93 -8.75 -14.50 -2.80
N TYR A 94 -9.05 -13.27 -2.39
CA TYR A 94 -9.27 -12.98 -0.96
C TYR A 94 -10.73 -12.79 -0.58
N GLY A 95 -11.65 -12.74 -1.55
CA GLY A 95 -13.08 -12.58 -1.30
C GLY A 95 -13.51 -11.18 -0.82
N TYR A 96 -12.60 -10.20 -0.80
CA TYR A 96 -12.88 -8.78 -0.55
C TYR A 96 -13.20 -8.05 -1.84
N GLN A 97 -13.91 -6.91 -1.77
CA GLN A 97 -14.33 -6.17 -2.97
C GLN A 97 -13.20 -5.34 -3.60
N PHE A 98 -12.27 -4.83 -2.78
CA PHE A 98 -11.18 -3.96 -3.24
C PHE A 98 -11.66 -2.84 -4.17
N ASN A 99 -12.72 -2.15 -3.77
CA ASN A 99 -13.40 -1.10 -4.55
C ASN A 99 -12.64 0.23 -4.59
N ALA A 100 -11.51 0.34 -3.88
CA ALA A 100 -10.63 1.51 -3.88
C ALA A 100 -9.15 1.10 -3.96
N LEU A 101 -8.34 1.97 -4.56
CA LEU A 101 -6.90 1.86 -4.67
C LEU A 101 -6.26 3.23 -4.45
N LEU A 102 -5.37 3.30 -3.47
CA LEU A 102 -4.45 4.43 -3.30
C LEU A 102 -3.08 4.05 -3.87
N ALA A 103 -2.75 4.62 -5.03
CA ALA A 103 -1.42 4.51 -5.62
C ALA A 103 -0.51 5.60 -5.02
N ASN A 104 0.69 5.21 -4.58
CA ASN A 104 1.70 6.12 -4.05
C ASN A 104 3.00 5.96 -4.85
N TRP A 105 3.50 7.04 -5.45
CA TRP A 105 4.78 7.06 -6.15
C TRP A 105 5.81 7.86 -5.36
N TYR A 106 6.80 7.12 -4.85
CA TYR A 106 7.99 7.64 -4.20
C TYR A 106 9.05 7.81 -5.27
N ARG A 107 9.34 9.05 -5.69
CA ARG A 107 10.20 9.35 -6.84
C ARG A 107 11.65 8.94 -6.60
N ASN A 108 12.08 8.96 -5.34
CA ASN A 108 13.38 8.49 -4.87
C ASN A 108 13.33 8.22 -3.35
N GLY A 109 14.51 8.04 -2.73
CA GLY A 109 14.68 7.79 -1.31
C GLY A 109 14.35 8.95 -0.36
N GLN A 110 14.17 10.18 -0.86
CA GLN A 110 13.75 11.34 -0.08
C GLN A 110 12.24 11.35 0.17
N ASP A 111 11.47 10.83 -0.78
CA ASP A 111 10.04 10.61 -0.62
C ASP A 111 9.80 9.53 0.46
N LYS A 112 8.82 9.78 1.33
CA LYS A 112 8.60 9.01 2.56
C LYS A 112 7.13 8.95 2.97
N MET A 113 6.83 8.05 3.88
CA MET A 113 5.57 8.02 4.61
C MET A 113 5.87 7.86 6.10
N GLY A 114 5.35 8.78 6.91
CA GLY A 114 5.54 8.76 8.36
C GLY A 114 4.86 7.56 9.02
N TRP A 115 5.03 7.43 10.33
CA TRP A 115 4.29 6.44 11.12
C TRP A 115 2.79 6.74 11.06
N HIS A 116 2.01 5.77 10.61
CA HIS A 116 0.55 5.84 10.52
C HIS A 116 -0.05 4.43 10.61
N SER A 117 -1.36 4.36 10.79
CA SER A 117 -2.17 3.18 10.54
C SER A 117 -3.18 3.55 9.46
N ASP A 118 -3.65 2.57 8.67
CA ASP A 118 -4.79 2.77 7.78
C ASP A 118 -6.06 2.49 8.59
N ASP A 119 -6.40 3.41 9.50
CA ASP A 119 -7.51 3.32 10.47
C ASP A 119 -8.65 4.30 10.16
N GLU A 120 -8.80 4.71 8.90
CA GLU A 120 -9.92 5.51 8.45
C GLU A 120 -11.25 4.76 8.66
N ALA A 121 -12.26 5.44 9.22
CA ALA A 121 -13.53 4.82 9.62
C ALA A 121 -14.25 4.13 8.46
N GLU A 122 -14.06 4.62 7.24
CA GLU A 122 -14.62 4.07 6.01
C GLU A 122 -14.07 2.69 5.64
N LEU A 123 -12.96 2.26 6.25
CA LEU A 123 -12.33 0.93 6.05
C LEU A 123 -12.90 -0.15 6.99
N GLY A 124 -13.67 0.23 8.00
CA GLY A 124 -14.19 -0.68 9.03
C GLY A 124 -13.14 -1.06 10.09
N THR A 125 -13.47 -2.03 10.95
CA THR A 125 -12.68 -2.36 12.15
C THR A 125 -11.50 -3.31 11.88
N GLU A 126 -11.62 -4.18 10.89
CA GLU A 126 -10.60 -5.18 10.53
C GLU A 126 -10.40 -5.20 9.01
N PRO A 127 -9.88 -4.12 8.41
CA PRO A 127 -9.71 -4.05 6.97
C PRO A 127 -8.67 -5.07 6.48
N CYS A 128 -8.94 -5.69 5.33
CA CYS A 128 -7.91 -6.38 4.56
C CYS A 128 -7.34 -5.43 3.51
N ILE A 129 -6.07 -5.10 3.66
CA ILE A 129 -5.33 -4.18 2.79
C ILE A 129 -4.27 -4.97 2.03
N VAL A 130 -4.30 -4.88 0.71
CA VAL A 130 -3.31 -5.55 -0.15
C VAL A 130 -2.39 -4.50 -0.77
N SER A 131 -1.11 -4.59 -0.46
CA SER A 131 -0.08 -3.63 -0.88
C SER A 131 0.91 -4.27 -1.84
N ILE A 132 0.86 -3.89 -3.12
CA ILE A 132 1.77 -4.37 -4.17
C ILE A 132 2.86 -3.34 -4.44
N SER A 133 4.12 -3.77 -4.44
CA SER A 133 5.28 -2.89 -4.64
C SER A 133 5.90 -3.07 -6.02
N LEU A 134 6.21 -1.96 -6.69
CA LEU A 134 6.86 -1.92 -8.01
C LEU A 134 8.06 -0.97 -7.97
N GLY A 135 9.13 -1.28 -8.69
CA GLY A 135 10.32 -0.43 -8.79
C GLY A 135 11.30 -0.63 -7.63
N ALA A 136 11.87 0.46 -7.11
CA ALA A 136 12.93 0.41 -6.12
C ALA A 136 12.51 -0.33 -4.83
N THR A 137 13.37 -1.24 -4.37
CA THR A 137 13.19 -1.90 -3.06
C THR A 137 13.32 -0.88 -1.94
N ARG A 138 12.36 -0.86 -1.02
CA ARG A 138 12.37 0.05 0.14
C ARG A 138 12.14 -0.71 1.43
N LYS A 139 12.77 -0.23 2.50
CA LYS A 139 12.56 -0.72 3.86
C LYS A 139 11.21 -0.21 4.34
N PHE A 140 10.34 -1.12 4.74
CA PHE A 140 9.09 -0.85 5.43
C PHE A 140 9.26 -1.21 6.90
N LYS A 141 8.85 -0.31 7.79
CA LYS A 141 8.93 -0.54 9.23
C LYS A 141 7.53 -0.68 9.80
N ILE A 142 7.38 -1.60 10.75
CA ILE A 142 6.15 -1.86 11.50
C ILE A 142 6.47 -1.68 12.98
N LYS A 143 5.59 -1.05 13.74
CA LYS A 143 5.77 -0.76 15.17
C LYS A 143 4.48 -1.00 15.93
N HIS A 144 4.52 -1.87 16.94
CA HIS A 144 3.37 -2.09 17.82
C HIS A 144 3.09 -0.83 18.64
N LYS A 145 1.83 -0.39 18.72
CA LYS A 145 1.44 0.88 19.36
C LYS A 145 1.67 0.86 20.87
N ALA A 146 1.32 -0.23 21.57
CA ALA A 146 1.53 -0.34 23.01
C ALA A 146 2.99 -0.66 23.39
N THR A 147 3.55 -1.77 22.89
CA THR A 147 4.88 -2.25 23.31
C THR A 147 6.05 -1.53 22.65
N GLN A 148 5.79 -0.72 21.61
CA GLN A 148 6.82 -0.08 20.76
C GLN A 148 7.76 -1.08 20.04
N GLN A 149 7.48 -2.39 20.09
CA GLN A 149 8.26 -3.40 19.38
C GLN A 149 8.25 -3.13 17.87
N GLN A 150 9.44 -3.19 17.25
CA GLN A 150 9.62 -2.89 15.83
C GLN A 150 9.97 -4.13 15.01
N TYR A 151 9.47 -4.14 13.78
CA TYR A 151 9.76 -5.10 12.74
C TYR A 151 10.11 -4.34 11.46
N GLU A 152 10.89 -4.96 10.60
CA GLU A 152 11.28 -4.38 9.32
C GLU A 152 11.13 -5.41 8.21
N ILE A 153 10.83 -4.97 7.01
CA ILE A 153 10.83 -5.82 5.82
C ILE A 153 11.27 -5.04 4.58
N MET A 154 12.00 -5.70 3.69
CA MET A 154 12.40 -5.14 2.40
C MET A 154 11.35 -5.45 1.35
N LEU A 155 10.54 -4.46 0.98
CA LEU A 155 9.50 -4.61 -0.04
C LEU A 155 10.13 -4.51 -1.43
N GLN A 156 10.25 -5.65 -2.10
CA GLN A 156 10.88 -5.78 -3.42
C GLN A 156 9.89 -5.49 -4.55
N SER A 157 10.40 -5.19 -5.75
CA SER A 157 9.56 -5.09 -6.96
C SER A 157 8.84 -6.41 -7.23
N GLY A 158 7.53 -6.36 -7.46
CA GLY A 158 6.68 -7.53 -7.67
C GLY A 158 6.29 -8.29 -6.41
N SER A 159 6.53 -7.71 -5.23
CA SER A 159 6.10 -8.27 -3.95
C SER A 159 4.71 -7.79 -3.54
N CYS A 160 4.06 -8.58 -2.67
CA CYS A 160 2.78 -8.28 -2.04
C CYS A 160 2.92 -8.36 -0.53
N LEU A 161 2.48 -7.32 0.17
CA LEU A 161 2.28 -7.30 1.62
C LEU A 161 0.78 -7.20 1.87
N ILE A 162 0.23 -8.13 2.66
CA ILE A 162 -1.16 -8.11 3.09
C ILE A 162 -1.19 -7.70 4.55
N MET A 163 -2.04 -6.74 4.87
CA MET A 163 -2.29 -6.31 6.24
C MET A 163 -3.76 -6.58 6.55
N HIS A 164 -4.04 -7.39 7.58
CA HIS A 164 -5.39 -7.86 7.87
C HIS A 164 -5.64 -7.98 9.38
N GLY A 165 -6.88 -8.36 9.74
CA GLY A 165 -7.31 -8.48 11.14
C GLY A 165 -7.03 -7.20 11.92
N ASP A 166 -6.40 -7.36 13.08
CA ASP A 166 -6.10 -6.28 14.00
C ASP A 166 -4.86 -5.43 13.65
N SER A 167 -4.23 -5.67 12.49
CA SER A 167 -2.98 -5.01 12.11
C SER A 167 -3.05 -3.48 12.18
N GLN A 168 -4.13 -2.87 11.67
CA GLN A 168 -4.29 -1.40 11.68
C GLN A 168 -4.65 -0.86 13.08
N ARG A 169 -5.30 -1.69 13.91
CA ARG A 169 -5.59 -1.34 15.31
C ARG A 169 -4.32 -1.32 16.14
N ASP A 170 -3.51 -2.38 16.05
CA ASP A 170 -2.44 -2.65 17.01
C ASP A 170 -1.07 -2.12 16.55
N TYR A 171 -0.88 -1.88 15.24
CA TYR A 171 0.40 -1.48 14.66
C TYR A 171 0.33 -0.19 13.87
N GLN A 172 1.42 0.59 13.91
CA GLN A 172 1.74 1.63 12.95
C GLN A 172 2.79 1.12 11.96
N HIS A 173 2.83 1.71 10.78
CA HIS A 173 3.83 1.42 9.78
C HIS A 173 4.35 2.69 9.10
N SER A 174 5.55 2.59 8.50
CA SER A 174 6.21 3.71 7.83
C SER A 174 7.10 3.26 6.69
N LEU A 175 7.32 4.20 5.75
CA LEU A 175 8.32 4.10 4.70
C LEU A 175 9.36 5.23 4.91
N PRO A 176 10.42 5.00 5.70
CA PRO A 176 11.38 6.04 6.07
C PRO A 176 12.22 6.53 4.88
N VAL A 177 12.84 7.71 5.04
CA VAL A 177 13.85 8.24 4.11
C VAL A 177 15.00 7.24 3.99
N GLN A 178 15.43 6.99 2.75
CA GLN A 178 16.59 6.18 2.42
C GLN A 178 17.40 6.91 1.35
N ALA A 179 18.16 7.94 1.75
CA ALA A 179 18.82 8.89 0.84
C ALA A 179 19.68 8.27 -0.28
N LYS A 180 20.17 7.04 -0.11
CA LYS A 180 20.94 6.30 -1.12
C LYS A 180 20.10 5.70 -2.25
N VAL A 181 18.77 5.68 -2.13
CA VAL A 181 17.87 5.17 -3.17
C VAL A 181 17.59 6.28 -4.17
N SER A 182 18.07 6.12 -5.40
CA SER A 182 17.90 7.11 -6.48
C SER A 182 16.75 6.79 -7.44
N SER A 183 16.27 5.55 -7.47
CA SER A 183 15.18 5.11 -8.33
C SER A 183 13.81 5.19 -7.65
N GLY A 184 12.77 5.33 -8.47
CA GLY A 184 11.40 5.45 -7.99
C GLY A 184 10.75 4.12 -7.60
N ARG A 185 9.74 4.19 -6.73
CA ARG A 185 8.92 3.07 -6.26
C ARG A 185 7.44 3.45 -6.34
N ILE A 186 6.63 2.59 -6.94
CA ILE A 186 5.16 2.70 -6.86
C ILE A 186 4.64 1.66 -5.86
N ASN A 187 3.74 2.09 -4.99
CA ASN A 187 2.94 1.23 -4.12
C ASN A 187 1.48 1.28 -4.56
N LEU A 188 0.86 0.12 -4.71
CA LEU A 188 -0.56 -0.02 -5.00
C LEU A 188 -1.25 -0.59 -3.77
N THR A 189 -1.98 0.25 -3.04
CA THR A 189 -2.70 -0.15 -1.81
C THR A 189 -4.19 -0.34 -2.11
N PHE A 190 -4.62 -1.60 -2.30
CA PHE A 190 -6.02 -1.95 -2.51
C PHE A 190 -6.77 -2.03 -1.18
N ARG A 191 -7.98 -1.45 -1.15
CA ARG A 191 -8.81 -1.29 0.05
C ARG A 191 -10.28 -1.55 -0.28
N THR A 192 -11.05 -1.97 0.73
CA THR A 192 -12.52 -1.99 0.66
C THR A 192 -13.06 -0.84 1.50
N VAL A 193 -13.83 0.05 0.87
CA VAL A 193 -14.37 1.29 1.46
C VAL A 193 -15.89 1.20 1.52
N GLY A 194 -16.49 1.68 2.62
CA GLY A 194 -17.94 1.91 2.74
C GLY A 194 -18.78 0.62 2.80
N GLN A 195 -18.16 -0.53 3.00
CA GLN A 195 -18.82 -1.80 3.22
C GLN A 195 -18.24 -2.41 4.50
N GLN A 196 -19.09 -2.79 5.45
CA GLN A 196 -18.63 -3.57 6.59
C GLN A 196 -18.08 -4.90 6.09
N SER A 197 -16.77 -5.10 6.28
CA SER A 197 -16.13 -6.39 6.07
C SER A 197 -16.79 -7.43 6.98
N THR A 198 -17.64 -8.29 6.42
CA THR A 198 -18.26 -9.41 7.18
C THR A 198 -17.44 -10.69 7.13
N LYS A 199 -16.28 -10.68 6.46
CA LYS A 199 -15.43 -11.85 6.26
C LYS A 199 -14.08 -11.69 6.96
N ALA A 200 -13.77 -12.66 7.82
CA ALA A 200 -12.43 -12.84 8.34
C ALA A 200 -11.47 -13.22 7.20
N TYR A 201 -10.25 -12.70 7.24
CA TYR A 201 -9.21 -13.04 6.27
C TYR A 201 -8.86 -14.53 6.37
N SER A 202 -8.76 -15.21 5.22
CA SER A 202 -8.35 -16.62 5.14
C SER A 202 -7.14 -16.75 4.24
N SER A 203 -6.05 -17.31 4.78
CA SER A 203 -4.80 -17.57 4.06
C SER A 203 -4.83 -18.86 3.23
N ALA A 204 -6.00 -19.48 3.04
CA ALA A 204 -6.17 -20.79 2.40
C ALA A 204 -5.84 -20.83 0.89
N HIS A 205 -5.34 -19.73 0.33
CA HIS A 205 -5.01 -19.57 -1.08
C HIS A 205 -3.49 -19.48 -1.24
N LYS A 206 -2.80 -20.59 -0.93
CA LYS A 206 -1.38 -20.80 -1.27
C LYS A 206 -1.26 -21.44 -2.66
#